data_AF-A0A9P8Q688-F1
#
_entry.id   AF-A0A9P8Q688-F1
#
_cell.length_a   1.000
_cell.length_b   1.000
_cell.length_c   1.000
_cell.angle_alpha   90.00
_cell.angle_beta   90.00
_cell.angle_gamma   90.00
#
_symmetry.space_group_name_H-M   'P 1'
#
loop_
_entity.id
_entity.type
_entity.pdbx_description
1 polymer ?
#
loop_
_entity_poly.entity_id
_entity_poly.type
_entity_poly.pdbx_seq_one_letter_code
_entity_poly.pdbx_strand_id
1 'polypeptide(L)'
;AGKSVAPLRKSPSPVVSSNSILDNIKRRKDTAPKPKLEDSDLIEKLSSYMAGLDGYFSTSAAVLDKLKIDVSNEKTVKVVRSMLKSICRWDKERKGWVLNEEFR
;
A
#
# COMPACT_ATOMS: atom_id res chain seq x y z
N ALA A 1 10.64 14.92 -72.24
CA ALA A 1 11.96 14.95 -71.58
C ALA A 1 11.91 14.10 -70.32
N GLY A 2 12.99 13.40 -70.00
CA GLY A 2 13.00 12.15 -69.25
C GLY A 2 13.11 12.20 -67.71
N LYS A 3 13.35 10.97 -67.23
CA LYS A 3 13.41 10.36 -65.91
C LYS A 3 14.30 11.00 -64.82
N SER A 4 13.83 10.82 -63.58
CA SER A 4 14.52 10.30 -62.38
C SER A 4 15.60 11.10 -61.64
N VAL A 5 15.69 10.72 -60.35
CA VAL A 5 16.82 10.67 -59.39
C VAL A 5 17.02 11.81 -58.38
N ALA A 6 16.88 11.45 -57.09
CA ALA A 6 17.40 12.15 -55.91
C ALA A 6 18.94 12.02 -55.84
N PRO A 7 19.67 12.76 -54.96
CA PRO A 7 19.88 12.28 -53.58
C PRO A 7 20.15 13.35 -52.47
N LEU A 8 19.75 12.98 -51.24
CA LEU A 8 20.54 13.00 -49.98
C LEU A 8 21.32 14.26 -49.53
N ARG A 9 20.92 14.80 -48.36
CA ARG A 9 21.77 15.32 -47.24
C ARG A 9 20.83 15.70 -46.06
N LYS A 10 20.62 14.87 -45.02
CA LYS A 10 21.43 14.62 -43.80
C LYS A 10 21.62 15.92 -43.00
N SER A 11 21.19 16.17 -41.76
CA SER A 11 20.69 15.47 -40.54
C SER A 11 20.27 16.61 -39.55
N PRO A 12 19.92 16.38 -38.26
CA PRO A 12 19.11 15.34 -37.63
C PRO A 12 17.95 15.94 -36.79
N SER A 13 16.92 15.13 -36.55
CA SER A 13 15.81 15.37 -35.61
C SER A 13 16.27 15.43 -34.14
N PRO A 14 15.63 16.24 -33.27
CA PRO A 14 15.90 16.23 -31.84
C PRO A 14 15.47 14.88 -31.25
N VAL A 15 16.46 14.16 -30.73
CA VAL A 15 16.30 12.96 -29.91
C VAL A 15 15.56 13.33 -28.62
N VAL A 16 14.29 12.90 -28.51
CA VAL A 16 13.56 12.89 -27.26
C VAL A 16 14.18 11.79 -26.39
N SER A 17 15.17 12.18 -25.57
CA SER A 17 15.80 11.31 -24.59
C SER A 17 14.78 10.83 -23.55
N SER A 18 14.61 9.51 -23.46
CA SER A 18 13.61 8.81 -22.64
C SER A 18 13.93 8.74 -21.14
N ASN A 19 14.66 9.72 -20.58
CA ASN A 19 15.10 9.70 -19.18
C ASN A 19 14.32 10.65 -18.25
N SER A 20 13.41 11.48 -18.77
CA SER A 20 12.67 12.47 -17.95
C SER A 20 11.36 11.94 -17.31
N ILE A 21 11.06 10.65 -17.47
CA ILE A 21 9.88 9.99 -16.85
C ILE A 21 10.29 9.14 -15.63
N LEU A 22 11.42 9.42 -14.97
CA LEU A 22 11.78 8.69 -13.74
C LEU A 22 11.79 9.57 -12.48
N ASP A 23 11.79 10.89 -12.62
CA ASP A 23 11.82 11.79 -11.47
C ASP A 23 10.43 11.98 -10.82
N ASN A 24 9.33 11.81 -11.59
CA ASN A 24 7.97 12.10 -11.09
C ASN A 24 7.26 10.90 -10.44
N ILE A 25 7.79 9.67 -10.58
CA ILE A 25 7.17 8.46 -10.01
C ILE A 25 7.72 8.16 -8.61
N LYS A 26 8.93 8.65 -8.26
CA LYS A 26 9.55 8.38 -6.95
C LYS A 26 8.99 9.23 -5.79
N ARG A 27 8.06 10.18 -6.04
CA ARG A 27 7.44 10.98 -4.98
C ARG A 27 6.05 10.51 -4.51
N ARG A 28 5.45 9.48 -5.13
CA ARG A 28 4.08 9.04 -4.80
C ARG A 28 3.97 7.59 -4.30
N LYS A 29 5.04 7.02 -3.72
CA LYS A 29 5.03 5.61 -3.29
C LYS A 29 5.76 5.32 -1.97
N ASP A 30 5.72 6.25 -1.01
CA ASP A 30 6.07 5.96 0.39
C ASP A 30 5.33 6.94 1.32
N THR A 31 4.00 6.85 1.35
CA THR A 31 3.20 7.38 2.48
C THR A 31 2.44 6.24 3.17
N ALA A 32 3.04 5.06 3.18
CA ALA A 32 2.82 4.16 4.30
C ALA A 32 3.68 4.74 5.44
N PRO A 33 3.09 5.28 6.53
CA PRO A 33 3.89 5.64 7.68
C PRO A 33 4.68 4.39 8.09
N LYS A 34 6.02 4.50 8.08
CA LYS A 34 6.86 3.48 8.73
C LYS A 34 6.37 3.36 10.17
N PRO A 35 6.06 2.15 10.67
CA PRO A 35 5.59 1.99 12.04
C PRO A 35 6.63 2.59 12.99
N LYS A 36 6.22 3.60 13.75
CA LYS A 36 6.94 4.10 14.93
C LYS A 36 6.95 3.01 15.99
N LEU A 37 7.84 3.06 16.96
CA LEU A 37 7.94 2.04 18.01
C LEU A 37 6.62 1.79 18.77
N GLU A 38 5.71 2.78 18.83
CA GLU A 38 4.36 2.64 19.40
C GLU A 38 3.43 1.73 18.57
N ASP A 39 3.76 1.54 17.29
CA ASP A 39 2.99 0.72 16.38
C ASP A 39 3.25 -0.79 16.60
N SER A 40 4.44 -1.16 17.06
CA SER A 40 4.78 -2.57 17.34
C SER A 40 3.93 -3.16 18.48
N ASP A 41 3.70 -2.38 19.53
CA ASP A 41 2.88 -2.81 20.68
C ASP A 41 1.41 -2.99 20.29
N LEU A 42 0.91 -2.14 19.38
CA LEU A 42 -0.43 -2.26 18.82
C LEU A 42 -0.56 -3.46 17.90
N ILE A 43 0.46 -3.75 17.09
CA ILE A 43 0.54 -4.93 16.23
C ILE A 43 0.52 -6.21 17.08
N GLU A 44 1.31 -6.26 18.15
CA GLU A 44 1.33 -7.41 19.06
C GLU A 44 -0.02 -7.61 19.74
N LYS A 45 -0.65 -6.55 20.25
CA LYS A 45 -2.01 -6.60 20.80
C LYS A 45 -3.05 -7.04 19.77
N LEU A 46 -2.94 -6.58 18.53
CA LEU A 46 -3.84 -6.92 17.44
C LEU A 46 -3.69 -8.38 17.02
N SER A 47 -2.45 -8.84 16.82
CA SER A 47 -2.12 -10.23 16.51
C SER A 47 -2.58 -11.15 17.64
N SER A 48 -2.24 -10.84 18.90
CA SER A 48 -2.67 -11.61 20.07
C SER A 48 -4.20 -11.68 20.19
N TYR A 49 -4.89 -10.55 19.98
CA TYR A 49 -6.35 -10.51 19.96
C TYR A 49 -6.92 -11.39 18.85
N MET A 50 -6.43 -11.27 17.62
CA MET A 50 -6.94 -12.03 16.48
C MET A 50 -6.56 -13.51 16.53
N ALA A 51 -5.41 -13.85 17.12
CA ALA A 51 -4.97 -15.22 17.36
C ALA A 51 -5.90 -15.96 18.33
N GLY A 52 -6.54 -15.22 19.24
CA GLY A 52 -7.55 -15.75 20.16
C GLY A 52 -8.97 -15.85 19.59
N LEU A 53 -9.21 -15.42 18.35
CA LEU A 53 -10.53 -15.48 17.71
C LEU A 53 -10.73 -16.77 16.93
N ASP A 54 -11.96 -17.26 16.94
CA ASP A 54 -12.35 -18.41 16.13
C ASP A 54 -12.18 -18.09 14.63
N GLY A 55 -11.38 -18.91 13.94
CA GLY A 55 -11.06 -18.70 12.53
C GLY A 55 -10.19 -17.47 12.24
N TYR A 56 -9.48 -16.91 13.24
CA TYR A 56 -8.54 -15.79 13.08
C TYR A 56 -9.18 -14.54 12.47
N PHE A 57 -10.50 -14.41 12.59
CA PHE A 57 -11.30 -13.43 11.86
C PHE A 57 -11.84 -12.35 12.78
N SER A 58 -11.71 -11.09 12.35
CA SER A 58 -12.32 -9.95 13.03
C SER A 58 -12.72 -8.85 12.05
N THR A 59 -13.73 -8.06 12.39
CA THR A 59 -14.11 -6.89 11.59
C THR A 59 -13.36 -5.65 12.05
N SER A 60 -13.20 -4.65 11.16
CA SER A 60 -12.59 -3.37 11.53
C SER A 60 -13.26 -2.74 12.75
N ALA A 61 -14.59 -2.82 12.83
CA ALA A 61 -15.36 -2.29 13.95
C ALA A 61 -15.04 -3.03 15.26
N ALA A 62 -15.01 -4.37 15.24
CA ALA A 62 -14.67 -5.17 16.41
C ALA A 62 -13.23 -4.94 16.88
N VAL A 63 -12.29 -4.80 15.96
CA VAL A 63 -10.89 -4.46 16.28
C VAL A 63 -10.80 -3.11 16.96
N LEU A 64 -11.43 -2.08 16.39
CA LEU A 64 -11.42 -0.72 16.95
C LEU A 64 -12.08 -0.67 18.33
N ASP A 65 -13.20 -1.39 18.50
CA ASP A 65 -13.90 -1.51 19.79
C ASP A 65 -13.03 -2.20 20.86
N LYS A 66 -12.42 -3.35 20.51
CA LYS A 66 -11.60 -4.14 21.45
C LYS A 66 -10.32 -3.46 21.85
N LEU A 67 -9.65 -2.81 20.91
CA LEU A 67 -8.44 -2.02 21.21
C LEU A 67 -8.80 -0.63 21.77
N LYS A 68 -10.09 -0.31 21.95
CA LYS A 68 -10.60 1.00 22.39
C LYS A 68 -9.96 2.16 21.63
N ILE A 69 -9.83 1.98 20.33
CA ILE A 69 -9.18 2.96 19.47
C ILE A 69 -10.18 4.07 19.17
N ASP A 70 -9.78 5.29 19.51
CA ASP A 70 -10.55 6.47 19.16
C ASP A 70 -10.54 6.69 17.64
N VAL A 71 -11.71 6.51 17.02
CA VAL A 71 -11.93 6.72 15.59
C VAL A 71 -12.14 8.19 15.23
N SER A 72 -12.22 9.07 16.23
CA SER A 72 -12.31 10.53 16.03
C SER A 72 -11.00 11.09 15.45
N ASN A 73 -9.88 10.42 15.71
CA ASN A 73 -8.59 10.77 15.17
C ASN A 73 -8.29 10.06 13.83
N GLU A 74 -8.38 10.81 12.73
CA GLU A 74 -8.14 10.30 11.37
C GLU A 74 -6.74 9.65 11.22
N LYS A 75 -5.73 10.19 11.90
CA LYS A 75 -4.37 9.61 11.90
C LYS A 75 -4.38 8.20 12.44
N THR A 76 -5.06 7.97 13.55
CA THR A 76 -5.14 6.67 14.22
C THR A 76 -5.86 5.65 13.33
N VAL A 77 -6.97 6.04 12.69
CA VAL A 77 -7.69 5.18 11.75
C VAL A 77 -6.80 4.78 10.57
N LYS A 78 -5.99 5.70 10.03
CA LYS A 78 -5.04 5.41 8.94
C LYS A 78 -3.94 4.44 9.37
N VAL A 79 -3.43 4.58 10.58
CA VAL A 79 -2.40 3.69 11.16
C VAL A 79 -2.96 2.28 11.33
N VAL A 80 -4.10 2.14 12.02
CA VAL A 80 -4.76 0.85 12.26
C VAL A 80 -5.11 0.15 10.95
N ARG A 81 -5.63 0.90 9.97
CA ARG A 81 -5.93 0.35 8.65
C ARG A 81 -4.66 -0.13 7.94
N SER A 82 -3.54 0.58 8.08
CA SER A 82 -2.25 0.16 7.49
C SER A 82 -1.70 -1.09 8.17
N MET A 83 -1.82 -1.18 9.51
CA MET A 83 -1.42 -2.36 10.29
C MET A 83 -2.25 -3.58 9.96
N LEU A 84 -3.58 -3.45 9.95
CA LEU A 84 -4.49 -4.52 9.55
C LEU A 84 -4.13 -5.04 8.17
N LYS A 85 -3.80 -4.16 7.22
CA LYS A 85 -3.32 -4.58 5.90
C LYS A 85 -1.94 -5.25 5.90
N SER A 86 -1.13 -5.03 6.92
CA SER A 86 0.22 -5.58 7.03
C SER A 86 0.22 -6.97 7.64
N ILE A 87 -0.61 -7.22 8.66
CA ILE A 87 -0.63 -8.49 9.40
C ILE A 87 -1.87 -9.34 9.11
N CYS A 88 -2.88 -8.77 8.46
CA CYS A 88 -4.12 -9.46 8.12
C CYS A 88 -4.40 -9.39 6.62
N ARG A 89 -5.15 -10.37 6.14
CA ARG A 89 -5.74 -10.41 4.82
C ARG A 89 -7.18 -9.92 4.89
N TRP A 90 -7.57 -9.06 3.95
CA TRP A 90 -8.96 -8.67 3.78
C TRP A 90 -9.76 -9.82 3.17
N ASP A 91 -10.75 -10.31 3.92
CA ASP A 91 -11.71 -11.31 3.48
C ASP A 91 -12.95 -10.62 2.92
N LYS A 92 -13.18 -10.79 1.60
CA LYS A 92 -14.29 -10.15 0.90
C LYS A 92 -15.64 -10.80 1.18
N GLU A 93 -15.64 -12.09 1.52
CA GLU A 93 -16.85 -12.87 1.75
C GLU A 93 -17.50 -12.47 3.08
N ARG A 94 -16.70 -12.46 4.14
CA ARG A 94 -17.10 -12.07 5.49
C ARG A 94 -16.96 -10.57 5.76
N LYS A 95 -16.41 -9.80 4.80
CA LYS A 95 -16.16 -8.34 4.89
C LYS A 95 -15.36 -7.96 6.15
N GLY A 96 -14.26 -8.66 6.38
CA GLY A 96 -13.43 -8.43 7.56
C GLY A 96 -11.96 -8.78 7.32
N TRP A 97 -11.23 -8.92 8.42
CA TRP A 97 -9.80 -9.18 8.45
C TRP A 97 -9.56 -10.58 8.99
N VAL A 98 -8.72 -11.34 8.30
CA VAL A 98 -8.23 -12.65 8.74
C VAL A 98 -6.74 -12.50 9.02
N LEU A 99 -6.29 -12.89 10.20
CA LEU A 99 -4.87 -12.84 10.57
C LEU A 99 -4.06 -13.73 9.61
N ASN A 100 -2.92 -13.24 9.13
CA ASN A 100 -2.03 -14.05 8.33
C ASN A 100 -1.35 -15.11 9.20
N GLU A 101 -1.04 -16.26 8.60
CA GLU A 101 -0.38 -17.38 9.27
C GLU A 101 1.00 -17.01 9.84
N GLU A 102 1.67 -16.01 9.26
CA GLU A 102 2.96 -15.49 9.73
C GLU A 102 2.89 -14.77 11.08
N PHE A 103 1.69 -14.33 11.49
CA PHE A 103 1.45 -13.58 12.73
C PHE A 103 0.55 -14.35 13.70
N ARG A 104 0.33 -15.64 13.44
CA ARG A 104 -0.43 -16.56 14.29
C ARG A 104 0.41 -17.11 15.44
#